data_AF-A0A0M0SXM9-F1
#
_entry.id   AF-A0A0M0SXM9-F1
#
_cell.length_a   1.000
_cell.length_b   1.000
_cell.length_c   1.000
_cell.angle_alpha   90.00
_cell.angle_beta   90.00
_cell.angle_gamma   90.00
#
_symmetry.space_group_name_H-M   'P 1'
#
loop_
_entity.id
_entity.type
_entity.pdbx_description
1 polymer ?
#
loop_
_entity_poly.entity_id
_entity_poly.type
_entity_poly.pdbx_seq_one_letter_code
_entity_poly.pdbx_strand_id
1 'polypeptide(L)'
;MGPTNDMWVWVLCYAFFFITFISAIFVAIKHSSLRKASIRAMLALLFMSTLFIWNSMYRLDITEFRHFYEGLMTLRSWAWMCVFLFAYALKWWYLVFLHTRRPSPSPHDVQQ
;
A
#
# COMPACT_ATOMS: atom_id res chain seq x y z
N MET A 1 16.06 12.85 -26.13
CA MET A 1 15.55 12.77 -24.74
C MET A 1 16.12 11.48 -24.18
N GLY A 2 17.02 11.56 -23.19
CA GLY A 2 17.68 10.37 -22.64
C GLY A 2 16.64 9.41 -22.05
N PRO A 3 16.92 8.10 -21.99
CA PRO A 3 16.00 7.15 -21.40
C PRO A 3 15.90 7.47 -19.90
N THR A 4 14.89 8.25 -19.51
CA THR A 4 14.54 8.41 -18.10
C THR A 4 14.08 7.04 -17.65
N ASN A 5 14.99 6.31 -17.02
CA ASN A 5 14.78 4.94 -16.60
C ASN A 5 13.88 4.94 -15.36
N ASP A 6 12.59 5.18 -15.59
CA ASP A 6 11.54 5.26 -14.55
C ASP A 6 11.28 3.89 -13.89
N MET A 7 12.03 2.84 -14.27
CA MET A 7 11.95 1.50 -13.67
C MET A 7 12.23 1.53 -12.17
N TRP A 8 13.07 2.43 -11.67
CA TRP A 8 13.38 2.55 -10.25
C TRP A 8 12.15 2.89 -9.40
N VAL A 9 11.22 3.70 -9.93
CA VAL A 9 9.96 4.03 -9.24
C VAL A 9 9.13 2.77 -9.01
N TRP A 10 9.12 1.87 -9.99
CA TRP A 10 8.42 0.59 -9.87
C TRP A 10 9.10 -0.37 -8.91
N VAL A 11 10.43 -0.45 -8.93
CA VAL A 11 11.18 -1.23 -7.93
C VAL A 11 10.83 -0.77 -6.51
N LEU A 12 10.78 0.54 -6.27
CA LEU A 12 10.39 1.10 -4.97
C LEU A 12 8.92 0.80 -4.62
N CYS A 13 8.01 0.94 -5.59
CA CYS A 13 6.60 0.60 -5.41
C CYS A 13 6.44 -0.88 -5.05
N TYR A 14 7.04 -1.81 -5.79
CA TYR A 14 6.98 -3.24 -5.52
C TYR A 14 7.59 -3.59 -4.16
N ALA A 15 8.73 -3.00 -3.80
CA ALA A 15 9.32 -3.16 -2.47
C ALA A 15 8.36 -2.68 -1.37
N PHE A 16 7.76 -1.50 -1.52
CA PHE A 16 6.77 -0.98 -0.58
C PHE A 16 5.54 -1.90 -0.46
N PHE A 17 5.02 -2.38 -1.59
CA PHE A 17 3.91 -3.34 -1.61
C PHE A 17 4.25 -4.61 -0.85
N PHE A 18 5.41 -5.19 -1.11
CA PHE A 18 5.84 -6.44 -0.50
C PHE A 18 6.06 -6.28 1.01
N ILE A 19 6.76 -5.22 1.43
CA ILE A 19 6.99 -4.91 2.85
C ILE A 19 5.65 -4.67 3.56
N THR A 20 4.75 -3.91 2.95
CA THR A 20 3.43 -3.62 3.56
C THR A 20 2.59 -4.89 3.66
N PHE A 21 2.60 -5.74 2.64
CA PHE A 21 1.85 -6.99 2.64
C PHE A 21 2.32 -7.95 3.73
N ILE A 22 3.64 -8.19 3.83
CA ILE A 22 4.22 -9.04 4.89
C ILE A 22 3.93 -8.45 6.27
N SER A 23 4.15 -7.15 6.44
CA SER A 23 3.90 -6.46 7.71
C SER A 23 2.42 -6.56 8.11
N ALA A 24 1.51 -6.42 7.16
CA ALA A 24 0.08 -6.54 7.41
C ALA A 24 -0.33 -7.95 7.83
N ILE A 25 0.24 -9.00 7.23
CA ILE A 25 0.04 -10.38 7.67
C ILE A 25 0.51 -10.54 9.13
N PHE A 26 1.74 -10.13 9.43
CA PHE A 26 2.32 -10.29 10.75
C PHE A 26 1.53 -9.54 11.83
N VAL A 27 1.19 -8.27 11.57
CA VAL A 27 0.38 -7.46 12.50
C VAL A 27 -1.02 -8.03 12.67
N ALA A 28 -1.64 -8.55 11.59
CA ALA A 28 -2.96 -9.17 11.67
C ALA A 28 -2.98 -10.42 12.58
N ILE A 29 -1.89 -11.19 12.59
CA ILE A 29 -1.75 -12.39 13.43
C ILE A 29 -1.43 -11.98 14.88
N LYS A 30 -0.50 -11.05 15.08
CA LYS A 30 0.02 -10.69 16.41
C LYS A 30 -0.89 -9.74 17.20
N HIS A 31 -1.62 -8.86 16.54
CA HIS A 31 -2.39 -7.79 17.18
C HIS A 31 -3.87 -7.84 16.77
N SER A 32 -4.70 -8.44 17.63
CA SER A 32 -6.15 -8.57 17.40
C SER A 32 -6.86 -7.24 17.17
N SER A 33 -6.44 -6.17 17.87
CA SER A 33 -6.99 -4.80 17.72
C SER A 33 -6.77 -4.23 16.31
N LEU A 34 -5.64 -4.54 15.68
CA LEU A 34 -5.28 -4.07 14.34
C LEU A 34 -5.65 -5.05 13.23
N ARG A 35 -6.15 -6.24 13.57
CA ARG A 35 -6.46 -7.30 12.60
C ARG A 35 -7.39 -6.84 11.49
N LYS A 36 -8.51 -6.19 11.83
CA LYS A 36 -9.46 -5.66 10.84
C LYS A 36 -8.85 -4.56 9.95
N ALA A 37 -8.00 -3.70 10.52
CA ALA A 37 -7.31 -2.66 9.76
C ALA A 37 -6.28 -3.28 8.79
N SER A 38 -5.56 -4.31 9.23
CA SER A 38 -4.53 -5.00 8.47
C SER A 38 -5.10 -5.83 7.33
N ILE A 39 -6.22 -6.54 7.56
CA ILE A 39 -6.94 -7.24 6.48
C ILE A 39 -7.42 -6.25 5.41
N ARG A 40 -7.97 -5.10 5.81
CA ARG A 40 -8.38 -4.05 4.86
C ARG A 40 -7.18 -3.49 4.09
N ALA A 41 -6.03 -3.31 4.73
CA ALA A 41 -4.81 -2.87 4.06
C ALA A 41 -4.34 -3.90 3.03
N MET A 42 -4.33 -5.20 3.38
CA MET A 42 -3.99 -6.27 2.43
C MET A 42 -4.94 -6.28 1.22
N LEU A 43 -6.25 -6.18 1.45
CA LEU A 43 -7.24 -6.11 0.36
C LEU A 43 -7.05 -4.87 -0.51
N ALA A 44 -6.76 -3.71 0.10
CA ALA A 44 -6.48 -2.48 -0.64
C ALA A 44 -5.25 -2.62 -1.54
N LEU A 45 -4.17 -3.26 -1.06
CA LEU A 45 -2.97 -3.52 -1.87
C LEU A 45 -3.25 -4.51 -3.00
N LEU A 46 -3.95 -5.61 -2.72
CA LEU A 46 -4.31 -6.58 -3.76
C LEU A 46 -5.17 -5.93 -4.85
N PHE A 47 -6.18 -5.16 -4.45
CA PHE A 47 -7.05 -4.45 -5.37
C PHE A 47 -6.29 -3.40 -6.18
N MET A 48 -5.37 -2.65 -5.55
CA MET A 48 -4.49 -1.71 -6.23
C MET A 48 -3.60 -2.41 -7.27
N SER A 49 -2.99 -3.55 -6.92
CA SER A 49 -2.18 -4.35 -7.85
C SER A 49 -3.00 -4.86 -9.03
N THR A 50 -4.21 -5.36 -8.78
CA THR A 50 -5.12 -5.79 -9.86
C THR A 50 -5.48 -4.62 -10.78
N LEU A 51 -5.76 -3.43 -10.25
CA LEU A 51 -6.04 -2.24 -11.06
C LEU A 51 -4.86 -1.85 -11.95
N PHE A 52 -3.63 -1.92 -11.43
CA PHE A 52 -2.44 -1.65 -12.21
C PHE A 52 -2.25 -2.67 -13.34
N ILE A 53 -2.32 -3.96 -13.02
CA ILE A 53 -2.18 -5.03 -14.02
C ILE A 53 -3.25 -4.88 -15.11
N TRP A 54 -4.51 -4.70 -14.72
CA TRP A 54 -5.63 -4.58 -15.65
C TRP A 54 -5.52 -3.38 -16.60
N ASN A 55 -5.06 -2.22 -16.11
CA ASN A 55 -4.94 -1.01 -16.94
C ASN A 55 -3.62 -0.95 -17.74
N SER A 56 -2.61 -1.73 -17.34
CA SER A 56 -1.32 -1.86 -17.99
C SER A 56 -1.29 -2.98 -19.05
N MET A 57 -2.14 -4.02 -18.90
CA MET A 57 -2.30 -5.07 -19.89
C MET A 57 -2.65 -4.48 -21.26
N TYR A 58 -1.98 -4.97 -22.31
CA TYR A 58 -2.12 -4.57 -23.72
C TYR A 58 -1.37 -3.33 -24.22
N ARG A 59 -0.40 -2.77 -23.46
CA ARG A 59 0.44 -1.66 -23.95
C ARG A 59 1.87 -2.11 -24.23
N LEU A 60 2.37 -1.79 -25.42
CA LEU A 60 3.73 -2.10 -25.86
C LEU A 60 4.67 -0.86 -25.86
N ASP A 61 4.13 0.36 -25.94
CA ASP A 61 4.93 1.56 -26.31
C ASP A 61 5.05 2.65 -25.23
N ILE A 62 4.43 2.51 -24.05
CA ILE A 62 4.46 3.54 -22.99
C ILE A 62 4.91 2.91 -21.66
N THR A 63 5.79 3.59 -20.93
CA THR A 63 6.21 3.16 -19.59
C THR A 63 5.04 3.18 -18.61
N GLU A 64 4.99 2.21 -17.70
CA GLU A 64 3.88 2.06 -16.74
C GLU A 64 3.68 3.32 -15.87
N PHE A 65 4.78 4.01 -15.51
CA PHE A 65 4.72 5.25 -14.75
C PHE A 65 4.09 6.38 -15.57
N ARG A 66 4.49 6.55 -16.83
CA ARG A 66 3.90 7.55 -17.71
C ARG A 66 2.42 7.28 -17.94
N HIS A 67 2.03 6.02 -18.08
CA HIS A 67 0.62 5.66 -18.21
C HIS A 67 -0.19 6.04 -16.96
N PHE A 68 0.35 5.77 -15.78
CA PHE A 68 -0.26 6.19 -14.52
C PHE A 68 -0.36 7.72 -14.41
N TYR A 69 0.72 8.44 -14.72
CA TYR A 69 0.76 9.90 -14.70
C TYR A 69 -0.27 10.52 -15.66
N GLU A 70 -0.35 10.04 -16.90
CA GLU A 70 -1.38 10.45 -17.85
C GLU A 70 -2.78 10.13 -17.33
N GLY A 71 -2.95 8.98 -16.66
CA GLY A 71 -4.20 8.63 -15.99
C GLY A 71 -4.61 9.61 -14.90
N LEU A 72 -3.65 10.11 -14.11
CA LEU A 72 -3.90 11.15 -13.10
C LEU A 72 -4.29 12.49 -13.73
N MET A 73 -3.52 12.93 -14.74
CA MET A 73 -3.75 14.21 -15.43
C MET A 73 -5.07 14.23 -16.20
N THR A 74 -5.49 13.08 -16.74
CA THR A 74 -6.78 12.92 -17.42
C THR A 74 -7.93 12.57 -16.49
N LEU A 75 -7.72 12.64 -15.16
CA LEU A 75 -8.72 12.37 -14.12
C LEU A 75 -9.39 11.00 -14.26
N ARG A 76 -8.65 9.99 -14.74
CA ARG A 76 -9.18 8.63 -14.87
C ARG A 76 -9.43 8.04 -13.49
N SER A 77 -10.63 7.50 -13.30
CA SER A 77 -11.08 6.96 -12.01
C SER A 77 -10.14 5.90 -11.44
N TRP A 78 -9.54 5.05 -12.29
CA TRP A 78 -8.63 3.99 -11.84
C TRP A 78 -7.34 4.56 -11.22
N ALA A 79 -6.76 5.61 -11.82
CA ALA A 79 -5.50 6.19 -11.36
C ALA A 79 -5.70 6.92 -10.03
N TRP A 80 -6.79 7.68 -9.91
CA TRP A 80 -7.19 8.29 -8.65
C TRP A 80 -7.55 7.27 -7.58
N MET A 81 -8.20 6.16 -7.95
CA MET A 81 -8.49 5.07 -7.02
C MET A 81 -7.19 4.45 -6.48
N CYS A 82 -6.15 4.27 -7.31
CA CYS A 82 -4.83 3.86 -6.84
C CYS A 82 -4.22 4.85 -5.83
N VAL A 83 -4.39 6.17 -6.03
CA VAL A 83 -3.93 7.18 -5.05
C VAL A 83 -4.68 7.06 -3.73
N PHE A 84 -6.00 6.88 -3.75
CA PHE A 84 -6.79 6.68 -2.53
C PHE A 84 -6.40 5.40 -1.77
N LEU A 85 -6.17 4.29 -2.48
CA LEU A 85 -5.72 3.03 -1.90
C LEU A 85 -4.32 3.16 -1.30
N PHE A 86 -3.42 3.89 -1.98
CA PHE A 86 -2.10 4.19 -1.46
C PHE A 86 -2.16 5.02 -0.17
N ALA A 87 -2.97 6.09 -0.15
CA ALA A 87 -3.20 6.89 1.05
C ALA A 87 -3.78 6.05 2.21
N TYR A 88 -4.64 5.07 1.89
CA TYR A 88 -5.14 4.12 2.88
C TYR A 88 -4.02 3.22 3.45
N ALA A 89 -3.11 2.74 2.61
CA ALA A 89 -1.94 1.97 3.07
C ALA A 89 -1.04 2.81 3.99
N LEU A 90 -0.83 4.10 3.67
CA LEU A 90 -0.09 5.02 4.55
C LEU A 90 -0.80 5.22 5.90
N LYS A 91 -2.13 5.38 5.89
CA LYS A 91 -2.93 5.46 7.12
C LYS A 91 -2.76 4.19 7.97
N TRP A 92 -2.71 3.02 7.35
CA TRP A 92 -2.46 1.78 8.08
C TRP A 92 -1.07 1.75 8.73
N TRP A 93 -0.02 2.15 8.00
CA TRP A 93 1.34 2.30 8.57
C TRP A 93 1.37 3.25 9.76
N TYR A 94 0.65 4.37 9.68
CA TYR A 94 0.51 5.31 10.79
C TYR A 94 -0.12 4.65 12.03
N LEU A 95 -1.17 3.85 11.86
CA LEU A 95 -1.81 3.12 12.96
C LEU A 95 -0.87 2.07 13.58
N VAL A 96 -0.11 1.34 12.75
CA VAL A 96 0.89 0.39 13.23
C VAL A 96 1.94 1.11 14.07
N PHE A 97 2.46 2.23 13.57
CA PHE A 97 3.47 3.03 14.28
C PHE A 97 2.96 3.56 15.63
N LEU A 98 1.73 4.07 15.68
CA LEU A 98 1.10 4.49 16.94
C LEU A 98 0.94 3.34 17.93
N HIS A 99 0.57 2.15 17.43
CA HIS A 99 0.39 0.97 18.28
C HIS A 99 1.72 0.46 18.83
N THR A 100 2.81 0.52 18.04
CA THR A 100 4.16 0.18 18.50
C THR A 100 4.68 1.14 19.56
N ARG A 101 4.25 2.41 19.53
CA ARG A 101 4.63 3.42 20.55
C ARG A 101 3.81 3.35 21.84
N ARG A 102 2.68 2.64 21.87
CA ARG A 102 1.94 2.44 23.12
C ARG A 102 2.70 1.41 23.95
N PRO A 103 3.13 1.73 25.18
CA PRO A 103 3.67 0.71 26.07
C PRO A 103 2.59 -0.36 26.26
N SER A 104 2.95 -1.63 26.07
CA SER A 104 2.09 -2.73 26.50
C SER A 104 1.77 -2.51 27.97
N PRO A 105 0.49 -2.56 28.39
CA PRO A 105 0.17 -2.50 29.81
C PRO A 105 0.99 -3.57 30.53
N SER A 106 1.68 -3.17 31.58
CA SER A 106 2.44 -4.06 32.43
C SER A 106 1.47 -5.11 32.99
N PRO A 107 1.85 -6.41 33.07
CA PRO A 107 1.01 -7.40 33.71
C PRO A 107 0.63 -7.04 35.17
N HIS A 108 1.35 -6.11 35.79
CA HIS A 108 1.05 -5.58 37.11
C HIS A 108 -0.17 -4.63 37.18
N ASP A 109 -0.63 -4.07 36.06
CA ASP A 109 -1.76 -3.13 36.04
C ASP A 109 -3.14 -3.81 35.98
N VAL A 110 -3.19 -5.14 35.83
CA VAL A 110 -4.43 -5.93 35.70
C VAL A 110 -4.86 -6.55 37.04
N GLN A 111 -4.07 -6.38 38.11
CA GLN A 111 -4.33 -6.97 39.43
C GLN A 111 -4.77 -5.99 40.52
N GLN A 112 -5.11 -4.75 40.19
CA GLN A 112 -5.78 -3.81 41.12
C GLN A 112 -7.24 -3.63 40.75
#